data_AF-A0AAD4SZC2-F1
#
_entry.id   AF-A0AAD4SZC2-F1
#
_cell.length_a   1.000
_cell.length_b   1.000
_cell.length_c   1.000
_cell.angle_alpha   90.00
_cell.angle_beta   90.00
_cell.angle_gamma   90.00
#
_symmetry.space_group_name_H-M   'P 1'
#
loop_
_entity.id
_entity.type
_entity.pdbx_description
1 polymer ?
#
loop_
_entity_poly.entity_id
_entity_poly.type
_entity_poly.pdbx_seq_one_letter_code
_entity_poly.pdbx_strand_id
1 'polypeptide(L)'
;MSVPMEITLPNVTNQEEEAEEEKSIPEAVSQSVNLPLLPEDKILVSVEVCLNPSSTARVEDVQTSIERMLEKRSLSYADGPVPVPIDDQFLVENVQRISICDTDEWVENNEILLFWQVKPAVHVFQLSEEGPGEELSGDGQLSSFNEWILPAKEFDGMWESLIYESGLKQRLLRYAGSALLFTDKGVDPFLVSWNRIVLLHGPPGTGKTSLCKALAQKLAIRFSSRYPQCQLIEVNAHSLFSKWFSESGKLVAKLFQKIQEMVEEDNSLVFVLIDEVESLAAARNAALSGSEPSDSIRVVNALLTQMDKLKSSPNVIILTTSNITAAIDIAFVDRADIKAYVGPPTLQARYEILRSCIQELTRTKILTDQQEPLILPSFASLREKLNAPNIHESLGPLELAKQLLEASEICEGLSGRALRKLPFLTHAALTNPNNCEPSKFLQTLIETARRELSELCS
;
A
#
# COMPACT_ATOMS: atom_id res chain seq x y z
N MET A 1 29.72 -46.25 -26.40
CA MET A 1 31.07 -46.21 -27.02
C MET A 1 31.20 -44.85 -27.71
N SER A 2 31.43 -43.69 -27.09
CA SER A 2 32.18 -43.26 -25.90
C SER A 2 33.68 -43.60 -25.94
N VAL A 3 34.49 -42.71 -26.53
CA VAL A 3 35.82 -42.28 -26.03
C VAL A 3 36.07 -40.82 -26.48
N PRO A 4 36.68 -39.95 -25.63
CA PRO A 4 36.73 -38.49 -25.77
C PRO A 4 38.10 -37.94 -26.21
N MET A 5 38.18 -36.63 -26.47
CA MET A 5 39.44 -35.89 -26.63
C MET A 5 39.84 -35.26 -25.29
N GLU A 6 40.98 -35.71 -24.75
CA GLU A 6 41.73 -35.05 -23.67
C GLU A 6 42.66 -33.98 -24.25
N ILE A 7 42.77 -32.84 -23.58
CA ILE A 7 43.92 -31.94 -23.73
C ILE A 7 44.49 -31.68 -22.33
N THR A 8 45.76 -32.04 -22.20
CA THR A 8 46.55 -32.15 -20.97
C THR A 8 47.30 -30.84 -20.69
N LEU A 9 47.35 -30.46 -19.40
CA LEU A 9 48.26 -29.45 -18.85
C LEU A 9 49.72 -29.94 -18.89
N PRO A 10 50.72 -29.04 -18.99
CA PRO A 10 52.08 -29.36 -18.56
C PRO A 10 52.34 -28.85 -17.13
N ASN A 11 52.58 -29.81 -16.23
CA ASN A 11 53.34 -29.61 -15.00
C ASN A 11 54.84 -29.55 -15.33
N VAL A 12 55.58 -28.61 -14.73
CA VAL A 12 57.03 -28.76 -14.53
C VAL A 12 57.29 -28.72 -13.03
N THR A 13 58.02 -29.75 -12.61
CA THR A 13 58.35 -30.20 -11.27
C THR A 13 59.70 -29.68 -10.78
N ASN A 14 59.87 -29.83 -9.45
CA ASN A 14 61.10 -30.00 -8.65
C ASN A 14 61.58 -28.76 -7.87
N GLN A 15 61.34 -28.75 -6.54
CA GLN A 15 62.18 -29.31 -5.44
C GLN A 15 63.22 -28.26 -5.03
N GLU A 16 63.61 -27.99 -3.79
CA GLU A 16 63.31 -28.34 -2.39
C GLU A 16 64.44 -27.58 -1.65
N GLU A 17 64.21 -26.93 -0.51
CA GLU A 17 65.11 -26.92 0.66
C GLU A 17 64.64 -25.92 1.73
N GLU A 18 64.52 -26.44 2.96
CA GLU A 18 64.13 -25.77 4.19
C GLU A 18 65.30 -24.96 4.80
N ALA A 19 65.00 -23.85 5.49
CA ALA A 19 65.70 -23.41 6.70
C ALA A 19 64.91 -22.31 7.43
N GLU A 20 64.68 -22.53 8.74
CA GLU A 20 64.14 -21.59 9.72
C GLU A 20 65.15 -20.48 10.07
N GLU A 21 64.70 -19.25 10.36
CA GLU A 21 65.11 -18.45 11.54
C GLU A 21 64.38 -17.09 11.62
N GLU A 22 63.98 -16.71 12.84
CA GLU A 22 63.37 -15.44 13.24
C GLU A 22 64.35 -14.25 13.19
N LYS A 23 63.86 -13.04 12.82
CA LYS A 23 64.04 -11.73 13.54
C LYS A 23 63.69 -10.48 12.70
N SER A 24 62.60 -9.82 13.10
CA SER A 24 62.36 -8.38 13.36
C SER A 24 63.13 -7.22 12.65
N ILE A 25 62.32 -6.18 12.26
CA ILE A 25 62.56 -4.70 12.09
C ILE A 25 62.94 -4.22 10.65
N PRO A 26 62.57 -3.01 10.09
CA PRO A 26 61.76 -1.85 10.56
C PRO A 26 60.64 -1.32 9.61
N GLU A 27 59.87 -0.36 10.15
CA GLU A 27 58.95 0.58 9.50
C GLU A 27 59.49 1.29 8.25
N ALA A 28 58.63 1.42 7.23
CA ALA A 28 58.74 2.46 6.21
C ALA A 28 57.36 3.08 5.95
N VAL A 29 57.32 4.40 6.11
CA VAL A 29 56.17 5.30 6.00
C VAL A 29 55.60 5.26 4.57
N SER A 30 54.34 4.85 4.43
CA SER A 30 53.52 5.16 3.26
C SER A 30 52.33 6.00 3.71
N GLN A 31 52.34 7.28 3.34
CA GLN A 31 51.25 8.23 3.56
C GLN A 31 49.99 7.74 2.85
N SER A 32 49.06 7.14 3.60
CA SER A 32 47.69 6.94 3.16
C SER A 32 46.98 8.29 3.17
N VAL A 33 46.54 8.73 2.00
CA VAL A 33 45.55 9.80 1.86
C VAL A 33 44.28 9.33 2.56
N ASN A 34 44.08 9.78 3.79
CA ASN A 34 42.83 9.60 4.53
C ASN A 34 41.75 10.42 3.82
N LEU A 35 40.99 9.78 2.93
CA LEU A 35 39.61 10.18 2.69
C LEU A 35 38.86 9.99 4.01
N PRO A 36 38.16 11.01 4.53
CA PRO A 36 37.34 10.83 5.71
C PRO A 36 36.22 9.84 5.37
N LEU A 37 36.22 8.71 6.06
CA LEU A 37 35.11 7.77 6.12
C LEU A 37 33.85 8.55 6.53
N LEU A 38 32.85 8.56 5.66
CA LEU A 38 31.50 9.04 5.97
C LEU A 38 30.96 8.21 7.15
N PRO A 39 30.28 8.81 8.15
CA PRO A 39 29.65 8.03 9.21
C PRO A 39 28.52 7.18 8.61
N GLU A 40 28.60 5.87 8.83
CA GLU A 40 27.78 4.82 8.21
C GLU A 40 26.28 4.95 8.54
N ASP A 41 25.50 5.02 7.46
CA ASP A 41 24.07 4.73 7.23
C ASP A 41 23.02 5.24 8.21
N LYS A 42 22.65 6.52 8.04
CA LYS A 42 21.35 7.02 8.50
C LYS A 42 20.20 6.29 7.79
N ILE A 43 19.22 5.85 8.58
CA ILE A 43 17.99 5.21 8.11
C ILE A 43 17.14 6.23 7.36
N LEU A 44 16.71 5.89 6.15
CA LEU A 44 15.83 6.75 5.36
C LEU A 44 14.39 6.59 5.85
N VAL A 45 13.81 7.68 6.37
CA VAL A 45 12.42 7.69 6.86
C VAL A 45 11.60 8.62 5.97
N SER A 46 10.45 8.14 5.50
CA SER A 46 9.57 8.93 4.63
C SER A 46 8.75 9.92 5.46
N VAL A 47 8.74 11.18 5.05
CA VAL A 47 7.93 12.24 5.64
C VAL A 47 7.00 12.78 4.57
N GLU A 48 5.70 12.59 4.76
CA GLU A 48 4.66 13.03 3.84
C GLU A 48 4.07 14.36 4.30
N VAL A 49 4.11 15.37 3.43
CA VAL A 49 3.67 16.74 3.71
C VAL A 49 2.55 17.12 2.74
N CYS A 50 1.34 17.20 3.27
CA CYS A 50 0.16 17.63 2.51
C CYS A 50 0.02 19.15 2.61
N LEU A 51 0.00 19.82 1.47
CA LEU A 51 -0.24 21.26 1.35
C LEU A 51 -1.73 21.60 1.51
N ASN A 52 -2.00 22.82 1.94
CA ASN A 52 -3.35 23.39 1.88
C ASN A 52 -3.81 23.51 0.42
N PRO A 53 -5.11 23.30 0.10
CA PRO A 53 -5.63 23.45 -1.26
C PRO A 53 -5.41 24.86 -1.86
N SER A 54 -5.36 25.89 -1.01
CA SER A 54 -5.10 27.28 -1.42
C SER A 54 -3.61 27.64 -1.48
N SER A 55 -2.72 26.72 -1.12
CA SER A 55 -1.27 26.97 -1.12
C SER A 55 -0.76 27.15 -2.54
N THR A 56 0.12 28.14 -2.72
CA THR A 56 0.85 28.38 -3.98
C THR A 56 2.37 28.32 -3.75
N ALA A 57 2.79 27.86 -2.57
CA ALA A 57 4.19 27.75 -2.22
C ALA A 57 4.91 26.73 -3.12
N ARG A 58 6.19 27.01 -3.42
CA ARG A 58 7.02 26.08 -4.17
C ARG A 58 7.34 24.87 -3.29
N VAL A 59 7.32 23.68 -3.90
CA VAL A 59 7.61 22.41 -3.23
C VAL A 59 8.98 22.45 -2.53
N GLU A 60 10.01 22.98 -3.19
CA GLU A 60 11.37 23.07 -2.66
C GLU A 60 11.47 23.94 -1.39
N ASP A 61 10.73 25.05 -1.35
CA ASP A 61 10.72 25.97 -0.20
C ASP A 61 10.07 25.31 1.02
N VAL A 62 8.99 24.55 0.79
CA VAL A 62 8.32 23.77 1.84
C VAL A 62 9.20 22.63 2.32
N GLN A 63 9.82 21.86 1.41
CA GLN A 63 10.75 20.78 1.75
C GLN A 63 11.87 21.29 2.66
N THR A 64 12.56 22.35 2.24
CA THR A 64 13.67 22.91 3.01
C THR A 64 13.22 23.41 4.38
N SER A 65 12.01 23.97 4.48
CA SER A 65 11.46 24.45 5.76
C SER A 65 11.11 23.30 6.71
N ILE A 66 10.56 22.21 6.18
CA ILE A 66 10.26 20.98 6.94
C ILE A 66 11.55 20.28 7.39
N GLU A 67 12.56 20.16 6.53
CA GLU A 67 13.86 19.58 6.90
C GLU A 67 14.51 20.34 8.06
N ARG A 68 14.56 21.67 7.97
CA ARG A 68 15.06 22.52 9.07
C ARG A 68 14.25 22.36 10.35
N MET A 69 12.94 22.16 10.24
CA MET A 69 12.05 21.95 11.38
C MET A 69 12.31 20.61 12.07
N LEU A 70 12.50 19.54 11.29
CA LEU A 70 12.81 18.20 11.80
C LEU A 70 14.18 18.16 12.49
N GLU A 71 15.20 18.79 11.91
CA GLU A 71 16.55 18.86 12.47
C GLU A 71 16.59 19.61 13.81
N LYS A 72 15.87 20.74 13.91
CA LYS A 72 15.92 21.60 15.10
C LYS A 72 15.21 21.02 16.32
N ARG A 73 14.20 20.18 16.13
CA ARG A 73 13.30 19.77 17.21
C ARG A 73 13.71 18.48 17.92
N SER A 74 14.81 17.84 17.51
CA SER A 74 15.26 16.55 18.06
C SER A 74 14.10 15.55 18.20
N LEU A 75 13.24 15.50 17.18
CA LEU A 75 12.02 14.72 17.21
C LEU A 75 12.33 13.22 17.26
N SER A 76 11.48 12.51 17.96
CA SER A 76 11.45 11.06 17.97
C SER A 76 10.60 10.61 16.77
N TYR A 77 11.17 9.82 15.87
CA TYR A 77 10.50 9.38 14.64
C TYR A 77 9.64 8.14 14.94
N ALA A 78 8.33 8.36 14.98
CA ALA A 78 7.32 7.32 15.07
C ALA A 78 6.23 7.59 14.02
N ASP A 79 5.70 6.53 13.43
CA ASP A 79 4.62 6.64 12.45
C ASP A 79 3.42 7.40 13.00
N GLY A 80 2.96 8.38 12.22
CA GLY A 80 1.80 9.21 12.57
C GLY A 80 1.99 10.69 12.33
N PRO A 81 0.99 11.50 12.73
CA PRO A 81 0.97 12.93 12.46
C PRO A 81 1.99 13.68 13.32
N VAL A 82 2.69 14.63 12.70
CA VAL A 82 3.57 15.58 13.39
C VAL A 82 2.88 16.93 13.46
N PRO A 83 2.80 17.58 14.63
CA PRO A 83 2.16 18.88 14.76
C PRO A 83 2.92 19.94 13.96
N VAL A 84 2.16 20.74 13.20
CA VAL A 84 2.72 21.89 12.47
C VAL A 84 3.19 22.94 13.49
N PRO A 85 4.43 23.47 13.37
CA PRO A 85 4.97 24.48 14.28
C PRO A 85 4.13 25.75 14.25
N ILE A 86 3.54 26.12 15.39
CA ILE A 86 2.75 27.36 15.52
C ILE A 86 3.66 28.60 15.36
N ASP A 87 4.94 28.45 15.67
CA ASP A 87 6.01 29.45 15.54
C ASP A 87 6.47 29.69 14.10
N ASP A 88 6.17 28.78 13.17
CA ASP A 88 6.52 28.93 11.75
C ASP A 88 5.30 29.35 10.94
N GLN A 89 5.15 30.66 10.75
CA GLN A 89 4.02 31.23 10.02
C GLN A 89 3.94 30.72 8.57
N PHE A 90 5.07 30.47 7.92
CA PHE A 90 5.09 29.95 6.56
C PHE A 90 4.52 28.54 6.49
N LEU A 91 4.90 27.65 7.42
CA LEU A 91 4.35 26.31 7.49
C LEU A 91 2.86 26.32 7.87
N VAL A 92 2.45 27.17 8.82
CA VAL A 92 1.04 27.28 9.22
C VAL A 92 0.14 27.72 8.06
N GLU A 93 0.61 28.64 7.22
CA GLU A 93 -0.16 29.14 6.08
C GLU A 93 -0.25 28.12 4.94
N ASN A 94 0.79 27.31 4.71
CA ASN A 94 0.92 26.49 3.50
C ASN A 94 0.72 24.99 3.72
N VAL A 95 0.96 24.46 4.93
CA VAL A 95 0.95 23.03 5.23
C VAL A 95 -0.30 22.65 6.00
N GLN A 96 -1.05 21.67 5.48
CA GLN A 96 -2.23 21.12 6.12
C GLN A 96 -1.88 20.03 7.15
N ARG A 97 -0.99 19.11 6.77
CA ARG A 97 -0.64 17.94 7.59
C ARG A 97 0.77 17.47 7.27
N ILE A 98 1.51 17.09 8.32
CA ILE A 98 2.80 16.42 8.25
C ILE A 98 2.63 15.04 8.86
N SER A 99 3.12 13.99 8.21
CA SER A 99 3.10 12.62 8.75
C SER A 99 4.46 11.96 8.55
N ILE A 100 4.94 11.29 9.58
CA ILE A 100 6.04 10.32 9.46
C ILE A 100 5.41 8.98 9.07
N CYS A 101 6.03 8.28 8.13
CA CYS A 101 5.54 7.02 7.58
C CYS A 101 6.65 5.97 7.45
N ASP A 102 6.24 4.71 7.57
CA ASP A 102 7.03 3.49 7.36
C ASP A 102 8.19 3.31 8.35
N THR A 103 8.07 3.81 9.59
CA THR A 103 9.06 3.57 10.66
C THR A 103 9.09 2.12 11.13
N ASP A 104 7.95 1.42 10.98
CA ASP A 104 7.79 -0.01 11.34
C ASP A 104 8.77 -0.94 10.59
N GLU A 105 9.41 -0.45 9.53
CA GLU A 105 10.41 -1.21 8.76
C GLU A 105 11.75 -1.40 9.48
N TRP A 106 12.06 -0.55 10.45
CA TRP A 106 13.37 -0.45 11.08
C TRP A 106 13.34 -0.72 12.59
N VAL A 107 12.14 -0.86 13.14
CA VAL A 107 11.88 -0.93 14.57
C VAL A 107 11.22 -2.28 14.88
N GLU A 108 11.94 -3.16 15.57
CA GLU A 108 11.31 -4.25 16.31
C GLU A 108 10.95 -3.73 17.71
N ASN A 109 9.73 -4.00 18.21
CA ASN A 109 9.30 -3.70 19.59
C ASN A 109 9.22 -2.22 20.02
N ASN A 110 8.44 -1.38 19.31
CA ASN A 110 8.09 -0.01 19.77
C ASN A 110 9.29 0.93 20.05
N GLU A 111 10.51 0.61 19.60
CA GLU A 111 11.65 1.50 19.74
C GLU A 111 11.49 2.74 18.86
N ILE A 112 11.76 3.93 19.40
CA ILE A 112 11.59 5.15 18.64
C ILE A 112 12.91 5.49 17.95
N LEU A 113 12.86 5.75 16.64
CA LEU A 113 14.05 6.17 15.90
C LEU A 113 14.45 7.60 16.33
N LEU A 114 15.72 7.77 16.70
CA LEU A 114 16.23 9.05 17.20
C LEU A 114 16.73 9.90 16.04
N PHE A 115 16.62 11.23 16.16
CA PHE A 115 16.88 12.15 15.05
C PHE A 115 18.28 12.03 14.41
N TRP A 116 19.29 11.56 15.13
CA TRP A 116 20.65 11.37 14.58
C TRP A 116 20.79 10.09 13.75
N GLN A 117 19.91 9.11 13.97
CA GLN A 117 19.88 7.84 13.23
C GLN A 117 19.14 7.97 11.90
N VAL A 118 18.41 9.08 11.68
CA VAL A 118 17.45 9.22 10.58
C VAL A 118 17.91 10.26 9.56
N LYS A 119 17.67 9.95 8.29
CA LYS A 119 17.67 10.88 7.17
C LYS A 119 16.23 11.02 6.66
N PRO A 120 15.54 12.14 6.91
CA PRO A 120 14.17 12.31 6.42
C PRO A 120 14.16 12.47 4.90
N ALA A 121 13.27 11.75 4.23
CA ALA A 121 12.91 11.94 2.83
C ALA A 121 11.57 12.67 2.77
N VAL A 122 11.60 13.98 2.47
CA VAL A 122 10.41 14.82 2.52
C VAL A 122 9.68 14.83 1.18
N HIS A 123 8.47 14.30 1.17
CA HIS A 123 7.58 14.24 0.01
C HIS A 123 6.45 15.24 0.19
N VAL A 124 6.50 16.35 -0.54
CA VAL A 124 5.46 17.40 -0.51
C VAL A 124 4.49 17.17 -1.65
N PHE A 125 3.20 17.21 -1.35
CA PHE A 125 2.15 17.03 -2.33
C PHE A 125 0.91 17.86 -1.99
N GLN A 126 0.06 18.05 -2.99
CA GLN A 126 -1.24 18.68 -2.87
C GLN A 126 -2.30 17.71 -3.40
N LEU A 127 -3.44 17.62 -2.73
CA LEU A 127 -4.51 16.71 -3.11
C LEU A 127 -5.34 17.32 -4.24
N SER A 128 -5.60 16.55 -5.29
CA SER A 128 -6.58 16.91 -6.31
C SER A 128 -8.00 16.72 -5.76
N GLU A 129 -8.83 17.76 -5.87
CA GLU A 129 -10.27 17.70 -5.55
C GLU A 129 -11.12 17.27 -6.75
N GLU A 130 -10.51 17.09 -7.92
CA GLU A 130 -11.18 16.57 -9.10
C GLU A 130 -11.54 15.10 -8.86
N GLY A 131 -12.83 14.78 -9.00
CA GLY A 131 -13.33 13.40 -8.94
C GLY A 131 -12.91 12.59 -10.16
N PRO A 132 -13.45 11.37 -10.33
CA PRO A 132 -13.16 10.58 -11.53
C PRO A 132 -13.57 11.36 -12.78
N GLY A 133 -12.64 11.51 -13.73
CA GLY A 133 -12.91 12.15 -15.01
C GLY A 133 -13.99 11.40 -15.78
N GLU A 134 -15.20 11.97 -15.84
CA GLU A 134 -16.30 11.46 -16.65
C GLU A 134 -16.19 12.00 -18.08
N GLU A 135 -15.34 11.38 -18.91
CA GLU A 135 -15.41 11.65 -20.35
C GLU A 135 -16.61 10.92 -20.96
N LEU A 136 -17.63 11.69 -21.32
CA LEU A 136 -18.68 11.24 -22.22
C LEU A 136 -18.02 10.84 -23.54
N SER A 137 -18.10 9.56 -23.89
CA SER A 137 -17.80 9.16 -25.26
C SER A 137 -18.69 9.97 -26.22
N GLY A 138 -18.20 10.26 -27.43
CA GLY A 138 -18.92 11.12 -28.41
C GLY A 138 -20.35 10.67 -28.76
N ASP A 139 -20.78 9.48 -28.34
CA ASP A 139 -22.13 8.92 -28.49
C ASP A 139 -23.00 9.05 -27.21
N GLY A 140 -22.57 9.80 -26.20
CA GLY A 140 -23.34 10.01 -24.95
C GLY A 140 -23.36 8.81 -24.01
N GLN A 141 -22.53 7.79 -24.23
CA GLN A 141 -22.32 6.70 -23.27
C GLN A 141 -21.27 7.07 -22.22
N LEU A 142 -21.58 6.77 -20.95
CA LEU A 142 -20.66 6.84 -19.81
C LEU A 142 -19.37 6.08 -20.10
N SER A 143 -18.23 6.66 -19.71
CA SER A 143 -16.91 6.01 -19.78
C SER A 143 -16.97 4.63 -19.11
N SER A 144 -16.33 3.63 -19.71
CA SER A 144 -16.21 2.27 -19.17
C SER A 144 -15.14 2.15 -18.09
N PHE A 145 -14.45 3.24 -17.80
CA PHE A 145 -13.34 3.34 -16.89
C PHE A 145 -13.46 4.64 -16.11
N ASN A 146 -12.84 4.65 -14.94
CA ASN A 146 -12.71 5.83 -14.12
C ASN A 146 -11.25 6.30 -14.17
N GLU A 147 -11.04 7.61 -14.19
CA GLU A 147 -9.72 8.23 -14.27
C GLU A 147 -9.53 9.22 -13.13
N TRP A 148 -8.47 9.10 -12.34
CA TRP A 148 -8.14 10.06 -11.28
C TRP A 148 -6.75 10.65 -11.49
N ILE A 149 -6.62 11.94 -11.20
CA ILE A 149 -5.33 12.59 -11.00
C ILE A 149 -4.85 12.31 -9.59
N LEU A 150 -3.62 11.79 -9.45
CA LEU A 150 -3.01 11.49 -8.17
C LEU A 150 -1.99 12.59 -7.78
N PRO A 151 -1.87 12.91 -6.48
CA PRO A 151 -2.61 12.33 -5.34
C PRO A 151 -4.06 12.84 -5.25
N ALA A 152 -5.03 11.93 -5.20
CA ALA A 152 -6.47 12.25 -5.19
C ALA A 152 -7.00 12.44 -3.76
N LYS A 153 -7.92 13.39 -3.54
CA LYS A 153 -8.55 13.61 -2.23
C LYS A 153 -9.37 12.41 -1.75
N GLU A 154 -9.99 11.68 -2.68
CA GLU A 154 -10.78 10.47 -2.39
C GLU A 154 -9.96 9.32 -1.77
N PHE A 155 -8.65 9.28 -2.04
CA PHE A 155 -7.76 8.22 -1.56
C PHE A 155 -6.94 8.65 -0.33
N ASP A 156 -7.11 9.89 0.13
CA ASP A 156 -6.43 10.42 1.30
C ASP A 156 -6.82 9.63 2.57
N GLY A 157 -5.83 9.12 3.29
CA GLY A 157 -6.03 8.26 4.48
C GLY A 157 -6.42 6.81 4.18
N MET A 158 -6.59 6.43 2.91
CA MET A 158 -6.99 5.07 2.54
C MET A 158 -5.93 4.04 2.96
N TRP A 159 -4.63 4.37 2.79
CA TRP A 159 -3.52 3.49 3.15
C TRP A 159 -3.47 3.14 4.64
N GLU A 160 -3.68 4.12 5.50
CA GLU A 160 -3.67 3.99 6.96
C GLU A 160 -4.92 3.24 7.44
N SER A 161 -6.06 3.43 6.75
CA SER A 161 -7.30 2.71 7.07
C SER A 161 -7.21 1.21 6.78
N LEU A 162 -6.36 0.77 5.87
CA LEU A 162 -6.26 -0.64 5.51
C LEU A 162 -5.31 -1.37 6.47
N ILE A 163 -5.88 -2.26 7.27
CA ILE A 163 -5.15 -3.03 8.28
C ILE A 163 -5.05 -4.49 7.81
N TYR A 164 -3.82 -4.93 7.61
CA TYR A 164 -3.47 -6.27 7.13
C TYR A 164 -2.48 -6.94 8.09
N GLU A 165 -2.12 -8.18 7.80
CA GLU A 165 -0.98 -8.83 8.43
C GLU A 165 0.31 -8.03 8.19
N SER A 166 1.23 -8.12 9.15
CA SER A 166 2.49 -7.37 9.13
C SER A 166 3.25 -7.59 7.82
N GLY A 167 3.76 -6.51 7.23
CA GLY A 167 4.64 -6.53 6.06
C GLY A 167 3.95 -6.62 4.70
N LEU A 168 2.64 -6.92 4.59
CA LEU A 168 1.98 -7.00 3.28
C LEU A 168 2.06 -5.67 2.52
N LYS A 169 1.68 -4.57 3.18
CA LYS A 169 1.67 -3.22 2.59
C LYS A 169 3.08 -2.78 2.20
N GLN A 170 4.03 -2.95 3.12
CA GLN A 170 5.44 -2.60 2.92
C GLN A 170 6.06 -3.40 1.77
N ARG A 171 5.78 -4.71 1.68
CA ARG A 171 6.25 -5.56 0.57
C ARG A 171 5.76 -5.06 -0.78
N LEU A 172 4.48 -4.68 -0.87
CA LEU A 172 3.90 -4.14 -2.11
C LEU A 172 4.53 -2.79 -2.49
N LEU A 173 4.67 -1.88 -1.52
CA LEU A 173 5.27 -0.56 -1.72
C LEU A 173 6.73 -0.66 -2.15
N ARG A 174 7.54 -1.48 -1.46
CA ARG A 174 8.95 -1.71 -1.78
C ARG A 174 9.13 -2.31 -3.16
N TYR A 175 8.33 -3.31 -3.50
CA TYR A 175 8.41 -3.94 -4.82
C TYR A 175 8.08 -2.93 -5.93
N ALA A 176 6.94 -2.24 -5.83
CA ALA A 176 6.52 -1.29 -6.85
C ALA A 176 7.49 -0.09 -6.97
N GLY A 177 7.99 0.42 -5.83
CA GLY A 177 9.03 1.45 -5.81
C GLY A 177 10.35 0.97 -6.42
N SER A 178 10.74 -0.28 -6.18
CA SER A 178 11.94 -0.87 -6.80
C SER A 178 11.79 -1.00 -8.32
N ALA A 179 10.61 -1.39 -8.82
CA ALA A 179 10.35 -1.47 -10.25
C ALA A 179 10.47 -0.11 -10.96
N LEU A 180 10.01 0.97 -10.31
CA LEU A 180 10.19 2.34 -10.81
C LEU A 180 11.66 2.78 -10.74
N LEU A 181 12.35 2.49 -9.63
CA LEU A 181 13.76 2.81 -9.48
C LEU A 181 14.64 2.10 -10.52
N PHE A 182 14.42 0.81 -10.78
CA PHE A 182 15.17 0.05 -11.77
C PHE A 182 15.01 0.65 -13.16
N THR A 183 13.79 1.11 -13.45
CA THR A 183 13.49 1.80 -14.70
C THR A 183 14.21 3.15 -14.79
N ASP A 184 14.15 3.96 -13.74
CA ASP A 184 14.82 5.27 -13.69
C ASP A 184 16.34 5.15 -13.82
N LYS A 185 16.92 4.07 -13.28
CA LYS A 185 18.34 3.74 -13.43
C LYS A 185 18.72 3.09 -14.76
N GLY A 186 17.76 2.86 -15.66
CA GLY A 186 18.01 2.27 -16.97
C GLY A 186 18.53 0.84 -16.91
N VAL A 187 18.10 0.06 -15.92
CA VAL A 187 18.46 -1.36 -15.81
C VAL A 187 17.94 -2.10 -17.07
N ASP A 188 18.77 -2.95 -17.65
CA ASP A 188 18.42 -3.69 -18.86
C ASP A 188 17.37 -4.79 -18.54
N PRO A 189 16.14 -4.71 -19.09
CA PRO A 189 15.10 -5.70 -18.84
C PRO A 189 15.40 -7.08 -19.43
N PHE A 190 16.37 -7.19 -20.37
CA PHE A 190 16.80 -8.47 -20.92
C PHE A 190 17.77 -9.21 -19.99
N LEU A 191 18.46 -8.51 -19.09
CA LEU A 191 19.39 -9.09 -18.13
C LEU A 191 18.74 -9.32 -16.78
N VAL A 192 17.94 -8.36 -16.33
CA VAL A 192 17.17 -8.44 -15.08
C VAL A 192 15.71 -8.31 -15.46
N SER A 193 14.93 -9.37 -15.29
CA SER A 193 13.52 -9.36 -15.68
C SER A 193 12.63 -8.97 -14.50
N TRP A 194 11.76 -7.98 -14.72
CA TRP A 194 10.63 -7.68 -13.85
C TRP A 194 9.44 -7.25 -14.71
N ASN A 195 8.27 -7.78 -14.40
CA ASN A 195 7.00 -7.34 -14.95
C ASN A 195 6.34 -6.38 -13.95
N ARG A 196 6.02 -5.17 -14.39
CA ARG A 196 5.38 -4.10 -13.58
C ARG A 196 3.89 -4.40 -13.28
N ILE A 197 3.57 -5.66 -12.99
CA ILE A 197 2.23 -6.19 -12.79
C ILE A 197 2.12 -6.75 -11.37
N VAL A 198 1.20 -6.18 -10.59
CA VAL A 198 0.83 -6.64 -9.25
C VAL A 198 -0.54 -7.30 -9.31
N LEU A 199 -0.65 -8.51 -8.79
CA LEU A 199 -1.91 -9.25 -8.65
C LEU A 199 -2.25 -9.45 -7.17
N LEU A 200 -3.37 -8.86 -6.75
CA LEU A 200 -3.97 -9.08 -5.45
C LEU A 200 -5.13 -10.06 -5.58
N HIS A 201 -5.14 -11.15 -4.83
CA HIS A 201 -6.23 -12.12 -4.89
C HIS A 201 -6.71 -12.58 -3.52
N GLY A 202 -7.97 -12.96 -3.39
CA GLY A 202 -8.55 -13.41 -2.12
C GLY A 202 -10.05 -13.12 -2.05
N PRO A 203 -10.73 -13.49 -0.96
CA PRO A 203 -12.19 -13.38 -0.88
C PRO A 203 -12.69 -11.94 -1.06
N PRO A 204 -13.95 -11.74 -1.51
CA PRO A 204 -14.52 -10.42 -1.67
C PRO A 204 -14.61 -9.66 -0.34
N GLY A 205 -14.52 -8.34 -0.39
CA GLY A 205 -14.63 -7.49 0.81
C GLY A 205 -13.37 -7.40 1.68
N THR A 206 -12.22 -7.92 1.23
CA THR A 206 -10.91 -7.79 1.91
C THR A 206 -10.12 -6.53 1.54
N GLY A 207 -10.69 -5.64 0.73
CA GLY A 207 -10.09 -4.34 0.41
C GLY A 207 -9.02 -4.36 -0.69
N LYS A 208 -8.96 -5.40 -1.54
CA LYS A 208 -7.99 -5.50 -2.66
C LYS A 208 -7.98 -4.25 -3.57
N THR A 209 -9.14 -3.85 -4.08
CA THR A 209 -9.28 -2.65 -4.94
C THR A 209 -8.83 -1.38 -4.21
N SER A 210 -9.23 -1.23 -2.94
CA SER A 210 -8.79 -0.11 -2.09
C SER A 210 -7.27 -0.13 -1.84
N LEU A 211 -6.66 -1.31 -1.68
CA LEU A 211 -5.22 -1.45 -1.50
C LEU A 211 -4.46 -1.05 -2.78
N CYS A 212 -4.97 -1.39 -3.96
CA CYS A 212 -4.41 -0.91 -5.23
C CYS A 212 -4.47 0.63 -5.33
N LYS A 213 -5.62 1.23 -5.03
CA LYS A 213 -5.81 2.69 -5.03
C LYS A 213 -4.88 3.38 -4.04
N ALA A 214 -4.78 2.85 -2.82
CA ALA A 214 -3.89 3.36 -1.79
C ALA A 214 -2.40 3.20 -2.15
N LEU A 215 -2.01 2.09 -2.79
CA LEU A 215 -0.65 1.86 -3.27
C LEU A 215 -0.28 2.87 -4.37
N ALA A 216 -1.17 3.10 -5.33
CA ALA A 216 -0.98 4.09 -6.38
C ALA A 216 -0.83 5.51 -5.78
N GLN A 217 -1.69 5.88 -4.83
CA GLN A 217 -1.59 7.14 -4.09
C GLN A 217 -0.23 7.31 -3.40
N LYS A 218 0.23 6.30 -2.64
CA LYS A 218 1.52 6.36 -1.95
C LYS A 218 2.68 6.50 -2.93
N LEU A 219 2.69 5.73 -4.02
CA LEU A 219 3.75 5.83 -5.03
C LEU A 219 3.75 7.19 -5.73
N ALA A 220 2.58 7.75 -6.07
CA ALA A 220 2.48 9.10 -6.62
C ALA A 220 3.08 10.16 -5.69
N ILE A 221 2.84 10.05 -4.37
CA ILE A 221 3.45 10.95 -3.38
C ILE A 221 4.96 10.75 -3.33
N ARG A 222 5.45 9.51 -3.22
CA ARG A 222 6.89 9.20 -3.07
C ARG A 222 7.72 9.59 -4.29
N PHE A 223 7.16 9.44 -5.48
CA PHE A 223 7.84 9.71 -6.74
C PHE A 223 7.44 11.05 -7.38
N SER A 224 6.75 11.92 -6.65
CA SER A 224 6.31 13.25 -7.12
C SER A 224 7.41 14.13 -7.71
N SER A 225 8.66 14.00 -7.21
CA SER A 225 9.82 14.72 -7.76
C SER A 225 10.23 14.23 -9.15
N ARG A 226 10.03 12.95 -9.45
CA ARG A 226 10.35 12.33 -10.74
C ARG A 226 9.17 12.39 -11.71
N TYR A 227 7.96 12.22 -11.19
CA TYR A 227 6.71 12.20 -11.95
C TYR A 227 5.76 13.26 -11.37
N PRO A 228 5.85 14.52 -11.80
CA PRO A 228 4.96 15.58 -11.34
C PRO A 228 3.50 15.34 -11.72
N GLN A 229 3.25 14.52 -12.75
CA GLN A 229 1.93 14.11 -13.17
C GLN A 229 1.76 12.63 -12.86
N CYS A 230 0.70 12.27 -12.16
CA CYS A 230 0.38 10.87 -11.85
C CYS A 230 -1.11 10.64 -12.12
N GLN A 231 -1.46 9.52 -12.74
CA GLN A 231 -2.83 9.18 -13.07
C GLN A 231 -3.16 7.75 -12.68
N LEU A 232 -4.40 7.51 -12.25
CA LEU A 232 -4.96 6.18 -12.03
C LEU A 232 -6.13 5.96 -12.96
N ILE A 233 -6.08 4.86 -13.71
CA ILE A 233 -7.15 4.41 -14.59
C ILE A 233 -7.69 3.10 -14.05
N GLU A 234 -8.93 3.10 -13.57
CA GLU A 234 -9.63 1.91 -13.09
C GLU A 234 -10.57 1.37 -14.15
N VAL A 235 -10.41 0.09 -14.43
CA VAL A 235 -11.14 -0.67 -15.42
C VAL A 235 -11.76 -1.88 -14.73
N ASN A 236 -13.08 -1.88 -14.58
CA ASN A 236 -13.78 -3.04 -14.04
C ASN A 236 -14.00 -4.08 -15.14
N ALA A 237 -13.37 -5.25 -15.01
CA ALA A 237 -13.40 -6.30 -16.03
C ALA A 237 -14.81 -6.84 -16.28
N HIS A 238 -15.65 -6.98 -15.25
CA HIS A 238 -17.04 -7.43 -15.42
C HIS A 238 -17.88 -6.44 -16.26
N SER A 239 -17.70 -5.15 -16.03
CA SER A 239 -18.36 -4.06 -16.76
C SER A 239 -17.88 -3.94 -18.20
N LEU A 240 -16.60 -4.23 -18.46
CA LEU A 240 -16.03 -4.28 -19.80
C LEU A 240 -16.63 -5.37 -20.70
N PHE A 241 -17.17 -6.46 -20.14
CA PHE A 241 -17.72 -7.55 -20.96
C PHE A 241 -19.24 -7.43 -21.11
N SER A 242 -19.95 -7.06 -20.05
CA SER A 242 -21.41 -6.92 -20.06
C SER A 242 -21.93 -5.81 -20.98
N LYS A 243 -21.30 -4.63 -20.98
CA LYS A 243 -21.75 -3.49 -21.79
C LYS A 243 -21.38 -3.61 -23.29
N TRP A 244 -20.47 -4.50 -23.64
CA TRP A 244 -19.72 -4.37 -24.88
C TRP A 244 -19.71 -5.61 -25.77
N PHE A 245 -20.65 -6.54 -25.57
CA PHE A 245 -20.68 -7.81 -26.28
C PHE A 245 -20.75 -7.70 -27.82
N SER A 246 -21.14 -6.54 -28.40
CA SER A 246 -21.08 -6.29 -29.85
C SER A 246 -20.02 -5.28 -30.34
N GLU A 247 -19.42 -4.46 -29.47
CA GLU A 247 -18.45 -3.39 -29.85
C GLU A 247 -17.13 -3.38 -29.03
N SER A 248 -16.99 -4.27 -28.05
CA SER A 248 -15.90 -4.38 -27.05
C SER A 248 -14.50 -4.22 -27.59
N GLY A 249 -14.14 -4.93 -28.67
CA GLY A 249 -12.78 -4.90 -29.19
C GLY A 249 -12.30 -3.49 -29.57
N LYS A 250 -13.17 -2.67 -30.17
CA LYS A 250 -12.82 -1.29 -30.57
C LYS A 250 -12.66 -0.38 -29.37
N LEU A 251 -13.46 -0.57 -28.32
CA LEU A 251 -13.43 0.30 -27.14
C LEU A 251 -12.33 -0.06 -26.17
N VAL A 252 -11.99 -1.35 -26.06
CA VAL A 252 -10.72 -1.77 -25.44
C VAL A 252 -9.55 -1.13 -26.20
N ALA A 253 -9.53 -1.19 -27.53
CA ALA A 253 -8.45 -0.55 -28.29
C ALA A 253 -8.38 0.97 -28.08
N LYS A 254 -9.52 1.68 -28.08
CA LYS A 254 -9.58 3.13 -27.80
C LYS A 254 -9.10 3.48 -26.38
N LEU A 255 -9.54 2.70 -25.38
CA LEU A 255 -9.09 2.87 -24.00
C LEU A 255 -7.57 2.76 -23.92
N PHE A 256 -6.99 1.67 -24.41
CA PHE A 256 -5.55 1.47 -24.36
C PHE A 256 -4.77 2.45 -25.24
N GLN A 257 -5.37 2.99 -26.29
CA GLN A 257 -4.80 4.10 -27.04
C GLN A 257 -4.70 5.37 -26.17
N LYS A 258 -5.77 5.73 -25.43
CA LYS A 258 -5.74 6.84 -24.48
C LYS A 258 -4.67 6.63 -23.41
N ILE A 259 -4.59 5.42 -22.84
CA ILE A 259 -3.54 5.07 -21.88
C ILE A 259 -2.16 5.24 -22.52
N GLN A 260 -1.98 4.79 -23.76
CA GLN A 260 -0.71 4.92 -24.47
C GLN A 260 -0.31 6.39 -24.66
N GLU A 261 -1.26 7.26 -25.01
CA GLU A 261 -1.03 8.71 -25.16
C GLU A 261 -0.56 9.34 -23.84
N MET A 262 -1.16 8.96 -22.70
CA MET A 262 -0.72 9.40 -21.37
C MET A 262 0.67 8.88 -21.00
N VAL A 263 1.00 7.68 -21.46
CA VAL A 263 2.27 7.00 -21.19
C VAL A 263 3.42 7.56 -22.02
N GLU A 264 3.14 8.18 -23.17
CA GLU A 264 4.15 8.85 -24.01
C GLU A 264 4.73 10.10 -23.33
N GLU A 265 4.10 10.62 -22.27
CA GLU A 265 4.63 11.70 -21.45
C GLU A 265 5.64 11.15 -20.41
N ASP A 266 6.94 11.36 -20.64
CA ASP A 266 8.02 10.83 -19.77
C ASP A 266 8.00 11.33 -18.30
N ASN A 267 7.28 12.43 -18.05
CA ASN A 267 7.08 13.04 -16.74
C ASN A 267 5.77 12.59 -16.06
N SER A 268 5.00 11.71 -16.71
CA SER A 268 3.76 11.16 -16.19
C SER A 268 3.97 9.73 -15.69
N LEU A 269 3.42 9.37 -14.54
CA LEU A 269 3.34 8.00 -14.02
C LEU A 269 1.89 7.51 -14.08
N VAL A 270 1.67 6.42 -14.82
CA VAL A 270 0.32 5.90 -15.06
C VAL A 270 0.11 4.57 -14.33
N PHE A 271 -0.91 4.53 -13.49
CA PHE A 271 -1.39 3.31 -12.84
C PHE A 271 -2.61 2.78 -13.58
N VAL A 272 -2.57 1.51 -14.00
CA VAL A 272 -3.72 0.86 -14.65
C VAL A 272 -4.25 -0.23 -13.72
N LEU A 273 -5.39 0.03 -13.09
CA LEU A 273 -6.08 -0.92 -12.21
C LEU A 273 -7.13 -1.70 -13.00
N ILE A 274 -6.95 -3.01 -13.13
CA ILE A 274 -7.93 -3.93 -13.72
C ILE A 274 -8.56 -4.74 -12.59
N ASP A 275 -9.81 -4.39 -12.24
CA ASP A 275 -10.54 -4.97 -11.12
C ASP A 275 -11.36 -6.20 -11.57
N GLU A 276 -11.45 -7.22 -10.72
CA GLU A 276 -12.25 -8.45 -10.94
C GLU A 276 -11.82 -9.27 -12.17
N VAL A 277 -10.52 -9.52 -12.33
CA VAL A 277 -9.97 -10.24 -13.50
C VAL A 277 -10.46 -11.68 -13.62
N GLU A 278 -11.05 -12.28 -12.58
CA GLU A 278 -11.73 -13.58 -12.66
C GLU A 278 -12.86 -13.62 -13.68
N SER A 279 -13.52 -12.49 -13.94
CA SER A 279 -14.59 -12.39 -14.93
C SER A 279 -14.07 -12.68 -16.34
N LEU A 280 -12.81 -12.31 -16.61
CA LEU A 280 -12.10 -12.60 -17.86
C LEU A 280 -11.85 -14.11 -18.01
N ALA A 281 -11.40 -14.75 -16.92
CA ALA A 281 -11.15 -16.18 -16.87
C ALA A 281 -12.45 -16.97 -17.13
N ALA A 282 -13.54 -16.56 -16.48
CA ALA A 282 -14.85 -17.17 -16.62
C ALA A 282 -15.39 -17.05 -18.05
N ALA A 283 -15.33 -15.85 -18.65
CA ALA A 283 -15.75 -15.62 -20.03
C ALA A 283 -14.94 -16.46 -21.03
N ARG A 284 -13.62 -16.58 -20.82
CA ARG A 284 -12.76 -17.43 -21.66
C ARG A 284 -13.15 -18.90 -21.56
N ASN A 285 -13.37 -19.40 -20.34
CA ASN A 285 -13.77 -20.80 -20.11
C ASN A 285 -15.16 -21.12 -20.67
N ALA A 286 -16.11 -20.18 -20.54
CA ALA A 286 -17.47 -20.30 -21.08
C ALA A 286 -17.51 -20.37 -22.61
N ALA A 287 -16.64 -19.60 -23.27
CA ALA A 287 -16.52 -19.67 -24.73
C ALA A 287 -15.79 -20.94 -25.20
N LEU A 288 -14.78 -21.42 -24.46
CA LEU A 288 -14.11 -22.70 -24.77
C LEU A 288 -15.05 -23.90 -24.61
N SER A 289 -16.01 -23.84 -23.69
CA SER A 289 -17.05 -24.87 -23.52
C SER A 289 -18.21 -24.76 -24.52
N GLY A 290 -18.20 -23.75 -25.41
CA GLY A 290 -19.25 -23.51 -26.39
C GLY A 290 -20.53 -22.90 -25.81
N SER A 291 -20.52 -22.47 -24.54
CA SER A 291 -21.66 -21.85 -23.87
C SER A 291 -21.80 -20.35 -24.17
N GLU A 292 -20.72 -19.70 -24.60
CA GLU A 292 -20.69 -18.31 -25.08
C GLU A 292 -20.05 -18.20 -26.47
N PRO A 293 -20.34 -17.13 -27.25
CA PRO A 293 -19.70 -16.86 -28.53
C PRO A 293 -18.19 -16.70 -28.41
N SER A 294 -17.46 -17.10 -29.46
CA SER A 294 -15.99 -16.97 -29.55
C SER A 294 -15.46 -15.53 -29.46
N ASP A 295 -16.34 -14.53 -29.49
CA ASP A 295 -15.98 -13.12 -29.43
C ASP A 295 -15.46 -12.71 -28.05
N SER A 296 -15.92 -13.34 -26.97
CA SER A 296 -15.39 -13.07 -25.62
C SER A 296 -13.90 -13.44 -25.50
N ILE A 297 -13.47 -14.54 -26.12
CA ILE A 297 -12.05 -14.94 -26.19
C ILE A 297 -11.22 -13.89 -26.93
N ARG A 298 -11.75 -13.30 -28.01
CA ARG A 298 -11.03 -12.26 -28.77
C ARG A 298 -10.79 -11.02 -27.92
N VAL A 299 -11.77 -10.61 -27.12
CA VAL A 299 -11.67 -9.46 -26.23
C VAL A 299 -10.64 -9.71 -25.12
N VAL A 300 -10.68 -10.89 -24.47
CA VAL A 300 -9.69 -11.27 -23.44
C VAL A 300 -8.28 -11.26 -24.03
N ASN A 301 -8.07 -11.85 -25.21
CA ASN A 301 -6.76 -11.86 -25.85
C ASN A 301 -6.30 -10.46 -26.26
N ALA A 302 -7.21 -9.60 -26.74
CA ALA A 302 -6.90 -8.21 -27.05
C ALA A 302 -6.45 -7.46 -25.78
N LEU A 303 -7.16 -7.62 -24.67
CA LEU A 303 -6.81 -7.02 -23.38
C LEU A 303 -5.43 -7.47 -22.90
N LEU A 304 -5.16 -8.78 -22.91
CA LEU A 304 -3.86 -9.34 -22.53
C LEU A 304 -2.72 -8.80 -23.42
N THR A 305 -2.97 -8.69 -24.73
CA THR A 305 -2.00 -8.14 -25.68
C THR A 305 -1.69 -6.66 -25.38
N GLN A 306 -2.71 -5.86 -25.05
CA GLN A 306 -2.50 -4.46 -24.70
C GLN A 306 -1.80 -4.31 -23.34
N MET A 307 -2.11 -5.15 -22.35
CA MET A 307 -1.36 -5.20 -21.09
C MET A 307 0.11 -5.55 -21.31
N ASP A 308 0.40 -6.51 -22.20
CA ASP A 308 1.77 -6.90 -22.56
C ASP A 308 2.53 -5.78 -23.28
N LYS A 309 1.82 -4.87 -23.96
CA LYS A 309 2.42 -3.65 -24.52
C LYS A 309 2.71 -2.64 -23.42
N LEU A 310 1.73 -2.34 -22.56
CA LEU A 310 1.88 -1.36 -21.48
C LEU A 310 2.95 -1.74 -20.46
N LYS A 311 3.12 -3.04 -20.14
CA LYS A 311 4.14 -3.47 -19.16
C LYS A 311 5.56 -3.11 -19.59
N SER A 312 5.81 -2.95 -20.90
CA SER A 312 7.13 -2.55 -21.40
C SER A 312 7.42 -1.06 -21.21
N SER A 313 6.39 -0.24 -21.00
CA SER A 313 6.54 1.19 -20.77
C SER A 313 7.18 1.46 -19.39
N PRO A 314 8.17 2.37 -19.32
CA PRO A 314 8.94 2.62 -18.11
C PRO A 314 8.09 3.20 -16.96
N ASN A 315 7.13 4.03 -17.31
CA ASN A 315 6.30 4.84 -16.43
C ASN A 315 4.89 4.25 -16.22
N VAL A 316 4.76 2.92 -16.27
CA VAL A 316 3.48 2.23 -16.07
C VAL A 316 3.58 1.19 -14.97
N ILE A 317 2.61 1.18 -14.06
CA ILE A 317 2.36 0.07 -13.13
C ILE A 317 0.95 -0.45 -13.36
N ILE A 318 0.83 -1.76 -13.60
CA ILE A 318 -0.44 -2.44 -13.75
C ILE A 318 -0.79 -3.12 -12.42
N LEU A 319 -1.98 -2.80 -11.91
CA LEU A 319 -2.54 -3.35 -10.69
C LEU A 319 -3.73 -4.22 -11.07
N THR A 320 -3.84 -5.41 -10.52
CA THR A 320 -4.93 -6.34 -10.84
C THR A 320 -5.51 -6.94 -9.58
N THR A 321 -6.83 -7.16 -9.55
CA THR A 321 -7.49 -7.81 -8.41
C THR A 321 -8.28 -9.04 -8.85
N SER A 322 -8.35 -10.05 -7.98
CA SER A 322 -9.26 -11.17 -8.18
C SER A 322 -9.96 -11.66 -6.91
N ASN A 323 -11.26 -11.94 -6.97
CA ASN A 323 -12.01 -12.50 -5.85
C ASN A 323 -11.92 -14.02 -5.71
N ILE A 324 -11.44 -14.74 -6.73
CA ILE A 324 -11.41 -16.20 -6.73
C ILE A 324 -9.99 -16.70 -6.52
N THR A 325 -9.72 -17.32 -5.38
CA THR A 325 -8.38 -17.85 -5.06
C THR A 325 -7.95 -19.03 -5.93
N ALA A 326 -8.90 -19.79 -6.48
CA ALA A 326 -8.65 -21.05 -7.19
C ALA A 326 -8.78 -20.98 -8.73
N ALA A 327 -9.49 -19.98 -9.28
CA ALA A 327 -9.84 -19.90 -10.70
C ALA A 327 -9.33 -18.61 -11.36
N ILE A 328 -8.10 -18.19 -11.00
CA ILE A 328 -7.43 -17.10 -11.72
C ILE A 328 -6.90 -17.66 -13.03
N ASP A 329 -7.09 -16.92 -14.11
CA ASP A 329 -6.52 -17.28 -15.40
C ASP A 329 -4.98 -17.31 -15.33
N ILE A 330 -4.41 -18.45 -15.74
CA ILE A 330 -2.96 -18.68 -15.85
C ILE A 330 -2.26 -17.53 -16.58
N ALA A 331 -2.91 -16.93 -17.58
CA ALA A 331 -2.36 -15.82 -18.33
C ALA A 331 -2.05 -14.58 -17.47
N PHE A 332 -2.85 -14.29 -16.43
CA PHE A 332 -2.58 -13.20 -15.49
C PHE A 332 -1.55 -13.61 -14.46
N VAL A 333 -1.64 -14.86 -13.98
CA VAL A 333 -0.72 -15.42 -13.00
C VAL A 333 0.70 -15.44 -13.57
N ASP A 334 0.92 -15.88 -14.79
CA ASP A 334 2.28 -15.97 -15.37
C ASP A 334 2.91 -14.59 -15.67
N ARG A 335 2.08 -13.54 -15.80
CA ARG A 335 2.53 -12.17 -16.08
C ARG A 335 2.78 -11.34 -14.83
N ALA A 336 2.21 -11.72 -13.69
CA ALA A 336 2.34 -10.97 -12.44
C ALA A 336 3.62 -11.37 -11.70
N ASP A 337 4.47 -10.40 -11.42
CA ASP A 337 5.65 -10.58 -10.59
C ASP A 337 5.29 -10.75 -9.12
N ILE A 338 4.38 -9.92 -8.63
CA ILE A 338 3.83 -10.04 -7.28
C ILE A 338 2.44 -10.67 -7.36
N LYS A 339 2.30 -11.78 -6.64
CA LYS A 339 1.04 -12.43 -6.35
C LYS A 339 0.84 -12.37 -4.85
N ALA A 340 -0.04 -11.48 -4.40
CA ALA A 340 -0.30 -11.31 -2.98
C ALA A 340 -1.71 -11.79 -2.65
N TYR A 341 -1.78 -12.76 -1.73
CA TYR A 341 -3.03 -13.19 -1.16
C TYR A 341 -3.49 -12.20 -0.09
N VAL A 342 -4.72 -11.70 -0.20
CA VAL A 342 -5.37 -10.81 0.76
C VAL A 342 -6.54 -11.55 1.39
N GLY A 343 -6.23 -12.24 2.49
CA GLY A 343 -7.18 -13.05 3.25
C GLY A 343 -8.13 -12.24 4.15
N PRO A 344 -9.04 -12.93 4.86
CA PRO A 344 -9.83 -12.31 5.91
C PRO A 344 -8.91 -11.78 7.04
N PRO A 345 -9.33 -10.71 7.75
CA PRO A 345 -8.51 -10.08 8.78
C PRO A 345 -8.24 -11.01 9.98
N THR A 346 -6.98 -11.01 10.44
CA THR A 346 -6.54 -11.67 11.67
C THR A 346 -7.20 -11.05 12.90
N LEU A 347 -7.16 -11.71 14.07
CA LEU A 347 -7.73 -11.16 15.31
C LEU A 347 -7.18 -9.76 15.63
N GLN A 348 -5.86 -9.56 15.45
CA GLN A 348 -5.22 -8.25 15.61
C GLN A 348 -5.80 -7.22 14.64
N ALA A 349 -5.92 -7.57 13.36
CA ALA A 349 -6.49 -6.67 12.36
C ALA A 349 -7.97 -6.34 12.65
N ARG A 350 -8.77 -7.33 13.08
CA ARG A 350 -10.17 -7.11 13.47
C ARG A 350 -10.29 -6.14 14.63
N TYR A 351 -9.45 -6.32 15.65
CA TYR A 351 -9.39 -5.42 16.80
C TYR A 351 -9.04 -3.99 16.38
N GLU A 352 -7.98 -3.79 15.60
CA GLU A 352 -7.57 -2.45 15.17
C GLU A 352 -8.59 -1.80 14.22
N ILE A 353 -9.26 -2.57 13.35
CA ILE A 353 -10.35 -2.05 12.51
C ILE A 353 -11.48 -1.54 13.39
N LEU A 354 -11.99 -2.36 14.30
CA LEU A 354 -13.09 -1.95 15.18
C LEU A 354 -12.67 -0.80 16.10
N ARG A 355 -11.45 -0.84 16.66
CA ARG A 355 -10.86 0.24 17.46
C ARG A 355 -10.85 1.56 16.69
N SER A 356 -10.37 1.56 15.44
CA SER A 356 -10.35 2.77 14.60
C SER A 356 -11.75 3.33 14.38
N CYS A 357 -12.75 2.46 14.20
CA CYS A 357 -14.14 2.88 14.07
C CYS A 357 -14.68 3.50 15.37
N ILE A 358 -14.43 2.88 16.53
CA ILE A 358 -14.85 3.44 17.82
C ILE A 358 -14.20 4.80 18.07
N GLN A 359 -12.90 4.93 17.81
CA GLN A 359 -12.19 6.21 17.93
C GLN A 359 -12.77 7.29 17.02
N GLU A 360 -13.16 6.95 15.79
CA GLU A 360 -13.82 7.89 14.88
C GLU A 360 -15.21 8.31 15.38
N LEU A 361 -15.99 7.38 15.92
CA LEU A 361 -17.29 7.69 16.53
C LEU A 361 -17.16 8.54 17.80
N THR A 362 -16.10 8.34 18.58
CA THR A 362 -15.76 9.21 19.72
C THR A 362 -15.32 10.60 19.24
N ARG A 363 -14.45 10.67 18.23
CA ARG A 363 -13.97 11.93 17.65
C ARG A 363 -15.11 12.80 17.12
N THR A 364 -16.09 12.17 16.46
CA THR A 364 -17.30 12.82 15.93
C THR A 364 -18.38 13.07 16.98
N LYS A 365 -18.14 12.69 18.24
CA LYS A 365 -19.08 12.84 19.37
C LYS A 365 -20.39 12.08 19.20
N ILE A 366 -20.41 11.01 18.40
CA ILE A 366 -21.51 10.03 18.38
C ILE A 366 -21.46 9.19 19.66
N LEU A 367 -20.25 8.79 20.05
CA LEU A 367 -19.99 8.20 21.37
C LEU A 367 -19.53 9.31 22.31
N THR A 368 -20.29 9.54 23.36
CA THR A 368 -20.00 10.55 24.37
C THR A 368 -19.71 9.87 25.68
N ASP A 369 -18.46 9.97 26.14
CA ASP A 369 -18.11 9.65 27.52
C ASP A 369 -18.27 10.91 28.38
N GLN A 370 -18.79 10.76 29.60
CA GLN A 370 -18.86 11.85 30.57
C GLN A 370 -17.49 12.10 31.22
N GLN A 371 -16.53 11.18 31.06
CA GLN A 371 -15.19 11.27 31.66
C GLN A 371 -14.11 11.08 30.59
N GLU A 372 -13.42 12.19 30.25
CA GLU A 372 -12.24 12.24 29.36
C GLU A 372 -12.42 11.65 27.94
N PRO A 373 -11.55 12.01 26.97
CA PRO A 373 -11.57 11.37 25.66
C PRO A 373 -11.22 9.88 25.78
N LEU A 374 -12.11 9.00 25.31
CA LEU A 374 -11.88 7.55 25.27
C LEU A 374 -10.71 7.20 24.36
N ILE A 375 -9.55 6.86 24.94
CA ILE A 375 -8.38 6.37 24.23
C ILE A 375 -8.24 4.86 24.51
N LEU A 376 -8.66 4.05 23.54
CA LEU A 376 -8.48 2.60 23.60
C LEU A 376 -7.01 2.23 23.29
N PRO A 377 -6.41 1.29 24.04
CA PRO A 377 -5.05 0.80 23.76
C PRO A 377 -5.00 0.07 22.42
N SER A 378 -3.83 0.04 21.77
CA SER A 378 -3.61 -0.85 20.61
C SER A 378 -3.67 -2.32 21.04
N PHE A 379 -3.81 -3.23 20.07
CA PHE A 379 -3.82 -4.67 20.33
C PHE A 379 -2.53 -5.13 21.04
N ALA A 380 -1.37 -4.62 20.62
CA ALA A 380 -0.08 -4.95 21.23
C ALA A 380 -0.03 -4.50 22.70
N SER A 381 -0.38 -3.24 22.98
CA SER A 381 -0.41 -2.71 24.35
C SER A 381 -1.47 -3.42 25.22
N LEU A 382 -2.61 -3.80 24.65
CA LEU A 382 -3.62 -4.58 25.37
C LEU A 382 -3.08 -5.96 25.76
N ARG A 383 -2.40 -6.65 24.83
CA ARG A 383 -1.79 -7.98 25.09
C ARG A 383 -0.75 -7.90 26.20
N GLU A 384 0.11 -6.88 26.19
CA GLU A 384 1.08 -6.66 27.28
C GLU A 384 0.40 -6.44 28.63
N LYS A 385 -0.64 -5.59 28.68
CA LYS A 385 -1.40 -5.31 29.91
C LYS A 385 -2.13 -6.55 30.44
N LEU A 386 -2.67 -7.40 29.57
CA LEU A 386 -3.34 -8.65 29.97
C LEU A 386 -2.36 -9.69 30.53
N ASN A 387 -1.10 -9.66 30.08
CA ASN A 387 -0.05 -10.57 30.53
C ASN A 387 0.66 -10.08 31.82
N ALA A 388 0.43 -8.84 32.25
CA ALA A 388 1.05 -8.26 33.44
C ALA A 388 0.37 -8.74 34.74
N PRO A 389 1.13 -9.18 35.77
CA PRO A 389 0.57 -9.81 36.97
C PRO A 389 -0.16 -8.85 37.94
N ASN A 390 -0.08 -7.52 37.75
CA ASN A 390 -0.67 -6.52 38.65
C ASN A 390 -1.47 -5.47 37.86
N ILE A 391 -2.77 -5.71 37.66
CA ILE A 391 -3.68 -4.75 37.03
C ILE A 391 -4.17 -3.77 38.12
N HIS A 392 -3.41 -2.71 38.37
CA HIS A 392 -3.81 -1.57 39.23
C HIS A 392 -4.09 -0.30 38.42
N GLU A 393 -4.61 -0.45 37.20
CA GLU A 393 -4.97 0.67 36.32
C GLU A 393 -6.50 0.86 36.30
N SER A 394 -6.94 2.10 36.05
CA SER A 394 -8.35 2.49 35.89
C SER A 394 -9.18 1.42 35.17
N LEU A 395 -10.18 0.85 35.86
CA LEU A 395 -10.98 -0.27 35.35
C LEU A 395 -11.74 0.08 34.05
N GLY A 396 -12.03 1.36 33.78
CA GLY A 396 -12.87 1.78 32.66
C GLY A 396 -12.30 1.45 31.27
N PRO A 397 -11.18 2.06 30.85
CA PRO A 397 -10.63 1.88 29.50
C PRO A 397 -10.19 0.43 29.21
N LEU A 398 -9.66 -0.27 30.22
CA LEU A 398 -9.26 -1.66 30.08
C LEU A 398 -10.47 -2.59 29.89
N GLU A 399 -11.58 -2.33 30.59
CA GLU A 399 -12.79 -3.12 30.43
C GLU A 399 -13.43 -2.92 29.06
N LEU A 400 -13.48 -1.68 28.57
CA LEU A 400 -13.91 -1.38 27.20
C LEU A 400 -13.01 -2.06 26.16
N ALA A 401 -11.69 -2.06 26.39
CA ALA A 401 -10.75 -2.76 25.51
C ALA A 401 -10.97 -4.28 25.50
N LYS A 402 -11.34 -4.88 26.64
CA LYS A 402 -11.71 -6.32 26.72
C LYS A 402 -13.01 -6.61 25.98
N GLN A 403 -14.03 -5.77 26.12
CA GLN A 403 -15.29 -5.92 25.36
C GLN A 403 -15.06 -5.81 23.85
N LEU A 404 -14.19 -4.88 23.43
CA LEU A 404 -13.79 -4.78 22.04
C LEU A 404 -13.02 -6.01 21.56
N LEU A 405 -12.17 -6.59 22.42
CA LEU A 405 -11.48 -7.85 22.11
C LEU A 405 -12.47 -9.01 21.95
N GLU A 406 -13.45 -9.15 22.84
CA GLU A 406 -14.52 -10.15 22.72
C GLU A 406 -15.30 -9.98 21.41
N ALA A 407 -15.70 -8.75 21.08
CA ALA A 407 -16.35 -8.46 19.81
C ALA A 407 -15.47 -8.89 18.62
N SER A 408 -14.16 -8.65 18.71
CA SER A 408 -13.19 -9.01 17.66
C SER A 408 -13.03 -10.52 17.52
N GLU A 409 -13.09 -11.28 18.61
CA GLU A 409 -13.05 -12.75 18.61
C GLU A 409 -14.29 -13.31 17.92
N ILE A 410 -15.49 -12.80 18.25
CA ILE A 410 -16.76 -13.21 17.63
C ILE A 410 -16.79 -12.93 16.12
N CYS A 411 -16.15 -11.84 15.67
CA CYS A 411 -16.10 -11.47 14.26
C CYS A 411 -15.17 -12.35 13.39
N GLU A 412 -14.76 -13.52 13.86
CA GLU A 412 -13.96 -14.45 13.06
C GLU A 412 -14.67 -14.83 11.74
N GLY A 413 -13.94 -14.78 10.62
CA GLY A 413 -14.48 -15.05 9.28
C GLY A 413 -15.15 -13.86 8.59
N LEU A 414 -15.46 -12.77 9.30
CA LEU A 414 -16.02 -11.57 8.67
C LEU A 414 -15.01 -10.86 7.77
N SER A 415 -15.49 -10.34 6.63
CA SER A 415 -14.67 -9.51 5.73
C SER A 415 -14.40 -8.13 6.33
N GLY A 416 -13.33 -7.46 5.88
CA GLY A 416 -13.04 -6.07 6.27
C GLY A 416 -14.21 -5.11 5.98
N ARG A 417 -14.93 -5.32 4.87
CA ARG A 417 -16.16 -4.59 4.54
C ARG A 417 -17.26 -4.82 5.58
N ALA A 418 -17.48 -6.05 6.01
CA ALA A 418 -18.47 -6.37 7.03
C ALA A 418 -18.10 -5.74 8.38
N LEU A 419 -16.83 -5.83 8.79
CA LEU A 419 -16.33 -5.20 10.02
C LEU A 419 -16.55 -3.69 10.04
N ARG A 420 -16.26 -2.99 8.93
CA ARG A 420 -16.48 -1.54 8.82
C ARG A 420 -17.96 -1.15 8.76
N LYS A 421 -18.86 -2.09 8.46
CA LYS A 421 -20.32 -1.91 8.49
C LYS A 421 -20.91 -2.09 9.88
N LEU A 422 -20.30 -2.93 10.74
CA LEU A 422 -20.80 -3.24 12.08
C LEU A 422 -21.11 -2.01 12.93
N PRO A 423 -20.24 -0.98 13.06
CA PRO A 423 -20.52 0.17 13.92
C PRO A 423 -21.81 0.91 13.52
N PHE A 424 -22.11 1.00 12.23
CA PHE A 424 -23.35 1.59 11.75
C PHE A 424 -24.57 0.72 12.11
N LEU A 425 -24.47 -0.59 11.90
CA LEU A 425 -25.55 -1.53 12.25
C LEU A 425 -25.81 -1.56 13.76
N THR A 426 -24.76 -1.48 14.56
CA THR A 426 -24.83 -1.36 16.02
C THR A 426 -25.52 -0.07 16.42
N HIS A 427 -25.13 1.08 15.86
CA HIS A 427 -25.79 2.35 16.13
C HIS A 427 -27.28 2.31 15.76
N ALA A 428 -27.62 1.74 14.60
CA ALA A 428 -29.00 1.59 14.14
C ALA A 428 -29.85 0.67 15.03
N ALA A 429 -29.23 -0.26 15.77
CA ALA A 429 -29.90 -1.15 16.71
C ALA A 429 -30.16 -0.51 18.09
N LEU A 430 -29.57 0.66 18.38
CA LEU A 430 -29.73 1.31 19.68
C LEU A 430 -31.11 1.96 19.84
N THR A 431 -31.64 1.88 21.06
CA THR A 431 -32.91 2.49 21.43
C THR A 431 -32.87 4.02 21.55
N ASN A 432 -31.69 4.61 21.79
CA ASN A 432 -31.51 6.06 21.85
C ASN A 432 -30.29 6.47 20.99
N PRO A 433 -30.49 7.05 19.80
CA PRO A 433 -29.40 7.38 18.87
C PRO A 433 -28.60 8.64 19.24
N ASN A 434 -29.12 9.50 20.14
CA ASN A 434 -28.60 10.85 20.39
C ASN A 434 -27.62 10.95 21.57
N ASN A 435 -27.50 9.92 22.39
CA ASN A 435 -26.54 9.86 23.50
C ASN A 435 -26.16 8.40 23.75
N CYS A 436 -24.99 8.02 23.25
CA CYS A 436 -24.53 6.64 23.32
C CYS A 436 -23.29 6.53 24.20
N GLU A 437 -23.45 5.83 25.33
CA GLU A 437 -22.34 5.47 26.22
C GLU A 437 -21.47 4.39 25.55
N PRO A 438 -20.13 4.53 25.55
CA PRO A 438 -19.22 3.57 24.91
C PRO A 438 -19.40 2.12 25.39
N SER A 439 -19.63 1.91 26.69
CA SER A 439 -19.86 0.58 27.28
C SER A 439 -21.10 -0.11 26.68
N LYS A 440 -22.21 0.62 26.64
CA LYS A 440 -23.46 0.12 26.06
C LYS A 440 -23.32 -0.13 24.56
N PHE A 441 -22.61 0.75 23.85
CA PHE A 441 -22.31 0.56 22.43
C PHE A 441 -21.55 -0.73 22.18
N LEU A 442 -20.49 -1.00 22.95
CA LEU A 442 -19.68 -2.21 22.78
C LEU A 442 -20.46 -3.48 23.13
N GLN A 443 -21.34 -3.45 24.13
CA GLN A 443 -22.26 -4.56 24.41
C GLN A 443 -23.20 -4.83 23.23
N THR A 444 -23.83 -3.79 22.67
CA THR A 444 -24.67 -3.93 21.48
C THR A 444 -23.86 -4.35 20.24
N LEU A 445 -22.59 -3.96 20.14
CA LEU A 445 -21.69 -4.37 19.07
C LEU A 445 -21.46 -5.89 19.10
N ILE A 446 -21.23 -6.46 20.29
CA ILE A 446 -21.10 -7.90 20.49
C ILE A 446 -22.37 -8.64 20.02
N GLU A 447 -23.55 -8.16 20.40
CA GLU A 447 -24.83 -8.75 19.97
C GLU A 447 -25.04 -8.63 18.45
N THR A 448 -24.71 -7.47 17.87
CA THR A 448 -24.81 -7.23 16.43
C THR A 448 -23.88 -8.15 15.65
N ALA A 449 -22.64 -8.32 16.13
CA ALA A 449 -21.65 -9.20 15.52
C ALA A 449 -22.12 -10.66 15.51
N ARG A 450 -22.72 -11.15 16.61
CA ARG A 450 -23.31 -12.50 16.68
C ARG A 450 -24.44 -12.67 15.67
N ARG A 451 -25.29 -11.66 15.50
CA ARG A 451 -26.39 -11.69 14.52
C ARG A 451 -25.87 -11.76 13.08
N GLU A 452 -24.95 -10.88 12.70
CA GLU A 452 -24.37 -10.88 11.34
C GLU A 452 -23.65 -12.19 11.03
N LEU A 453 -22.97 -12.80 12.01
CA LEU A 453 -22.35 -14.11 11.82
C LEU A 453 -23.40 -15.20 11.60
N SER A 454 -24.52 -15.17 12.34
CA SER A 454 -25.60 -16.14 12.16
C SER A 454 -26.27 -16.05 10.78
N GLU A 455 -26.40 -14.84 10.22
CA GLU A 455 -26.94 -14.61 8.87
C GLU A 455 -26.00 -15.08 7.76
N LEU A 456 -24.69 -15.10 8.01
CA LEU A 456 -23.70 -15.63 7.06
C LEU A 456 -23.62 -17.15 7.06
N CYS A 457 -24.02 -17.80 8.16
CA CYS A 457 -24.04 -19.26 8.30
C CYS A 457 -25.38 -19.91 7.92
N SER A 458 -26.45 -19.12 7.78
CA SER A 458 -27.77 -19.55 7.31
C SER A 458 -27.89 -19.49 5.79
#